data_AF-A0A816HSX5-F1
#
_entry.id   AF-A0A816HSX5-F1
#
_cell.length_a   1.000
_cell.length_b   1.000
_cell.length_c   1.000
_cell.angle_alpha   90.00
_cell.angle_beta   90.00
_cell.angle_gamma   90.00
#
_symmetry.space_group_name_H-M   'P 1'
#
loop_
_entity.id
_entity.type
_entity.pdbx_description
1 polymer ?
#
loop_
_entity_poly.entity_id
_entity_poly.type
_entity_poly.pdbx_seq_one_letter_code
_entity_poly.pdbx_strand_id
1 'polypeptide(L)'
;MLVWQNKKCRRPANNLTQDESASIMLYTMEWNPPNECLYVVLNQILRSPNREQRLRPWYLYLKLFLNALFRLPALNTIVFRGVKLHMNENYIRGEIVHWWGFSSCTISLDVLNSDQFLGRTGDRTSV
;
A
#
# COMPACT_ATOMS: atom_id res chain seq x y z
N MET A 1 0.38 -8.73 -0.72
CA MET A 1 -0.25 -8.66 0.61
C MET A 1 -1.70 -8.32 0.35
N LEU A 2 -2.48 -9.34 0.01
CA LEU A 2 -3.91 -9.20 -0.22
C LEU A 2 -4.64 -10.19 0.67
N VAL A 3 -5.70 -9.67 1.28
CA VAL A 3 -6.66 -10.36 2.13
C VAL A 3 -6.12 -10.72 3.54
N TRP A 4 -5.91 -9.71 4.38
CA TRP A 4 -6.03 -9.91 5.84
C TRP A 4 -7.52 -9.93 6.19
N GLN A 5 -8.11 -11.13 6.14
CA GLN A 5 -9.52 -11.36 6.47
C GLN A 5 -9.87 -10.84 7.88
N ASN A 6 -11.02 -10.19 7.96
CA ASN A 6 -11.68 -9.55 9.12
C ASN A 6 -11.57 -10.34 10.46
N LYS A 7 -11.38 -11.67 10.40
CA LYS A 7 -11.18 -12.55 11.57
C LYS A 7 -9.90 -12.25 12.38
N LYS A 8 -8.84 -11.72 11.78
CA LYS A 8 -7.55 -11.55 12.46
C LYS A 8 -7.42 -10.27 13.31
N CYS A 9 -8.31 -9.29 13.18
CA CYS A 9 -8.29 -8.12 14.06
C CYS A 9 -8.83 -8.40 15.46
N ARG A 10 -9.76 -9.36 15.59
CA ARG A 10 -10.28 -9.81 16.91
C ARG A 10 -9.30 -10.72 17.65
N ARG A 11 -8.34 -11.30 16.94
CA ARG A 11 -7.24 -12.13 17.49
C ARG A 11 -5.94 -11.73 16.81
N PRO A 12 -5.35 -10.60 17.22
CA PRO A 12 -4.11 -10.10 16.66
C PRO A 12 -3.03 -11.18 16.67
N ALA A 13 -2.32 -11.33 15.55
CA ALA A 13 -1.11 -12.14 15.47
C ALA A 13 0.11 -11.24 15.68
N ASN A 14 1.30 -11.84 15.85
CA ASN A 14 2.57 -11.10 15.87
C ASN A 14 2.67 -10.02 16.97
N ASN A 15 2.03 -10.24 18.12
CA ASN A 15 2.02 -9.31 19.26
C ASN A 15 1.55 -7.88 18.91
N LEU A 16 0.70 -7.76 17.88
CA LEU A 16 0.02 -6.51 17.57
C LEU A 16 -1.12 -6.26 18.55
N THR A 17 -1.43 -4.99 18.82
CA THR A 17 -2.70 -4.64 19.45
C THR A 17 -3.86 -4.78 18.46
N GLN A 18 -5.08 -4.72 18.96
CA GLN A 18 -6.28 -4.67 18.12
C GLN A 18 -6.26 -3.45 17.19
N ASP A 19 -5.86 -2.28 17.70
CA ASP A 19 -5.80 -1.03 16.93
C ASP A 19 -4.71 -1.08 15.86
N GLU A 20 -3.55 -1.66 16.17
CA GLU A 20 -2.48 -1.86 15.21
C GLU A 20 -2.93 -2.78 14.08
N SER A 21 -3.56 -3.91 14.42
CA SER A 21 -4.12 -4.84 13.43
C SER A 21 -5.22 -4.17 12.59
N ALA A 22 -6.10 -3.41 13.22
CA ALA A 22 -7.18 -2.68 12.56
C ALA A 22 -6.64 -1.59 11.62
N SER A 23 -5.55 -0.91 11.98
CA SER A 23 -4.92 0.11 11.12
C SER A 23 -4.39 -0.51 9.83
N ILE A 24 -3.77 -1.68 9.91
CA ILE A 24 -3.29 -2.42 8.72
C ILE A 24 -4.48 -2.87 7.88
N MET A 25 -5.52 -3.42 8.51
CA MET A 25 -6.73 -3.82 7.79
C MET A 25 -7.33 -2.61 7.07
N LEU A 26 -7.53 -1.49 7.76
CA LEU A 26 -8.13 -0.28 7.20
C LEU A 26 -7.32 0.26 6.01
N TYR A 27 -5.99 0.26 6.10
CA TYR A 27 -5.13 0.64 4.98
C TYR A 27 -5.35 -0.26 3.76
N THR A 28 -5.46 -1.56 3.96
CA THR A 28 -5.58 -2.55 2.87
C THR A 28 -7.01 -2.86 2.43
N MET A 29 -8.00 -2.27 3.08
CA MET A 29 -9.41 -2.52 2.80
C MET A 29 -9.83 -1.75 1.55
N GLU A 30 -10.67 -2.38 0.75
CA GLU A 30 -11.31 -1.78 -0.41
C GLU A 30 -12.79 -1.57 -0.15
N TRP A 31 -13.31 -0.44 -0.60
CA TRP A 31 -14.73 -0.10 -0.56
C TRP A 31 -15.11 0.75 -1.77
N ASN A 32 -16.41 0.98 -1.94
CA ASN A 32 -16.93 1.81 -3.01
C ASN A 32 -17.31 3.21 -2.49
N PRO A 33 -16.94 4.28 -3.21
CA PRO A 33 -16.20 4.25 -4.48
C PRO A 33 -14.67 4.06 -4.25
N PRO A 34 -13.93 3.41 -5.18
CA PRO A 34 -12.53 3.02 -4.96
C PRO A 34 -11.56 4.19 -4.71
N ASN A 35 -11.88 5.38 -5.21
CA ASN A 35 -11.08 6.60 -5.00
C ASN A 35 -11.14 7.11 -3.55
N GLU A 36 -12.08 6.63 -2.75
CA GLU A 36 -12.23 6.99 -1.34
C GLU A 36 -11.56 5.97 -0.41
N CYS A 37 -11.06 4.85 -0.94
CA CYS A 37 -10.26 3.89 -0.18
C CYS A 37 -9.07 4.59 0.49
N LEU A 38 -8.81 4.26 1.76
CA LEU A 38 -7.80 4.95 2.55
C LEU A 38 -6.40 4.91 1.91
N TYR A 39 -5.98 3.78 1.35
CA TYR A 39 -4.69 3.70 0.65
C TYR A 39 -4.62 4.61 -0.58
N VAL A 40 -5.75 4.86 -1.27
CA VAL A 40 -5.79 5.74 -2.43
C VAL A 40 -5.60 7.18 -1.98
N VAL A 41 -6.44 7.62 -1.03
CA VAL A 41 -6.41 8.98 -0.48
C VAL A 41 -5.06 9.30 0.14
N LEU A 42 -4.54 8.41 0.99
CA LEU A 42 -3.29 8.66 1.70
C LEU A 42 -2.09 8.68 0.75
N ASN A 43 -2.04 7.79 -0.25
CA ASN A 43 -0.97 7.82 -1.25
C ASN A 43 -1.06 9.03 -2.19
N GLN A 44 -2.26 9.54 -2.48
CA GLN A 44 -2.41 10.80 -3.22
C GLN A 44 -1.88 11.99 -2.40
N ILE A 45 -2.19 12.03 -1.10
CA ILE A 45 -1.66 13.06 -0.19
C ILE A 45 -0.14 13.02 -0.13
N LEU A 46 0.44 11.82 0.04
CA LEU A 46 1.88 11.62 0.10
C LEU A 46 2.60 12.09 -1.18
N ARG A 47 2.00 11.88 -2.36
CA ARG A 47 2.56 12.33 -3.65
C ARG A 47 2.38 13.83 -3.91
N SER A 48 1.50 14.50 -3.17
CA SER A 48 1.21 15.92 -3.35
C SER A 48 2.43 16.80 -3.01
N PRO A 49 2.64 17.94 -3.69
CA PRO A 49 3.66 18.92 -3.30
C PRO A 49 3.39 19.53 -1.91
N ASN A 50 2.10 19.70 -1.54
CA ASN A 50 1.69 20.25 -0.24
C ASN A 50 1.51 19.19 0.85
N ARG A 51 2.24 18.06 0.75
CA ARG A 51 2.03 16.90 1.64
C ARG A 51 2.18 17.23 3.11
N GLU A 52 3.13 18.08 3.50
CA GLU A 52 3.36 18.40 4.92
C GLU A 52 2.12 18.96 5.60
N GLN A 53 1.42 19.89 4.94
CA GLN A 53 0.19 20.48 5.46
C GLN A 53 -0.96 19.46 5.43
N ARG A 54 -1.06 18.70 4.34
CA ARG A 54 -2.15 17.73 4.12
C ARG A 54 -2.03 16.47 4.97
N LEU A 55 -0.83 16.13 5.46
CA LEU A 55 -0.59 14.96 6.33
C LEU A 55 -0.89 15.24 7.80
N ARG A 56 -0.96 16.50 8.24
CA ARG A 56 -1.21 16.85 9.65
C ARG A 56 -2.41 16.12 10.27
N PRO A 57 -3.57 16.01 9.60
CA PRO A 57 -4.72 15.27 10.15
C PRO A 57 -4.45 13.75 10.31
N TRP A 58 -3.45 13.21 9.63
CA TRP A 58 -3.15 11.79 9.56
C TRP A 58 -2.03 11.36 10.49
N TYR A 59 -1.38 12.27 11.23
CA TYR A 59 -0.19 11.93 12.03
C TYR A 59 -0.43 10.84 13.08
N LEU A 60 -1.57 10.87 13.78
CA LEU A 60 -1.90 9.84 14.76
C LEU A 60 -2.15 8.49 14.09
N TYR A 61 -2.86 8.49 12.97
CA TYR A 61 -3.08 7.29 12.17
C TYR A 61 -1.76 6.73 11.64
N LEU A 62 -0.91 7.57 11.05
CA LEU A 62 0.39 7.18 10.51
C LEU A 62 1.32 6.65 11.59
N LYS A 63 1.32 7.25 12.77
CA LYS A 63 2.09 6.76 13.92
C LYS A 63 1.64 5.34 14.31
N LEU A 64 0.33 5.13 14.43
CA LEU A 64 -0.23 3.81 14.75
C LEU A 64 0.10 2.78 13.66
N PHE A 65 -0.17 3.14 12.40
CA PHE A 65 0.03 2.26 11.25
C PHE A 65 1.50 1.89 11.05
N LEU A 66 2.42 2.86 11.11
CA LEU A 66 3.85 2.59 10.99
C LEU A 66 4.36 1.74 12.15
N ASN A 67 3.91 2.02 13.39
CA ASN A 67 4.27 1.19 14.54
C ASN A 67 3.80 -0.26 14.38
N ALA A 68 2.59 -0.47 13.85
CA ALA A 68 2.07 -1.79 13.53
C ALA A 68 2.94 -2.50 12.48
N LEU A 69 3.34 -1.79 11.41
CA LEU A 69 4.21 -2.34 10.37
C LEU A 69 5.61 -2.72 10.90
N PHE A 70 6.21 -1.91 11.77
CA PHE A 70 7.53 -2.21 12.37
C PHE A 70 7.52 -3.44 13.28
N ARG A 71 6.36 -3.84 13.80
CA ARG A 71 6.19 -5.05 14.62
C ARG A 71 6.04 -6.33 13.79
N LEU A 72 5.75 -6.20 12.49
CA LEU A 72 5.66 -7.37 11.62
C LEU A 72 7.05 -7.94 11.32
N PRO A 73 7.17 -9.27 11.16
CA PRO A 73 8.42 -9.87 10.76
C PRO A 73 8.86 -9.36 9.38
N ALA A 74 10.12 -8.97 9.27
CA ALA A 74 10.72 -8.62 7.99
C ALA A 74 10.79 -9.86 7.08
N LEU A 75 10.42 -9.70 5.82
CA LEU A 75 10.47 -10.75 4.81
C LEU A 75 11.43 -10.34 3.69
N ASN A 76 12.54 -11.06 3.54
CA ASN A 76 13.47 -10.90 2.42
C ASN A 76 13.09 -11.88 1.30
N THR A 77 12.29 -11.40 0.35
CA THR A 77 11.88 -12.18 -0.82
C THR A 77 11.69 -11.27 -2.02
N ILE A 78 11.65 -11.87 -3.21
CA ILE A 78 11.18 -11.19 -4.41
C ILE A 78 9.67 -10.94 -4.24
N VAL A 79 9.29 -9.68 -4.40
CA VAL A 79 7.90 -9.23 -4.41
C VAL A 79 7.63 -8.53 -5.73
N PHE A 80 6.40 -8.64 -6.21
CA PHE A 80 5.96 -8.00 -7.44
C PHE A 80 4.93 -6.92 -7.12
N ARG A 81 4.96 -5.85 -7.91
CA ARG A 81 4.02 -4.73 -7.77
C ARG A 81 3.36 -4.43 -9.11
N GLY A 82 2.04 -4.58 -9.16
CA GLY A 82 1.25 -4.15 -10.30
C GLY A 82 1.06 -2.64 -10.24
N VAL A 83 1.47 -1.93 -11.28
CA VAL A 83 1.24 -0.49 -11.41
C VAL A 83 0.49 -0.24 -12.71
N LYS A 84 -0.75 0.22 -12.62
CA LYS A 84 -1.52 0.77 -13.76
C LYS A 84 -1.08 2.22 -14.04
N LEU A 85 0.22 2.45 -14.22
CA LEU A 85 0.78 3.71 -14.71
C LEU A 85 1.92 3.39 -15.66
N HIS A 86 1.95 4.08 -16.81
CA HIS A 86 3.13 4.15 -17.65
C HIS A 86 4.25 4.83 -16.86
N MET A 87 5.15 4.02 -16.32
CA MET A 87 6.28 4.53 -15.54
C MET A 87 7.55 4.66 -16.38
N ASN A 88 7.64 4.00 -17.54
CA ASN A 88 8.86 3.95 -18.35
C ASN A 88 9.51 5.30 -18.68
N GLU A 89 8.74 6.39 -18.79
CA GLU A 89 9.29 7.71 -19.15
C GLU A 89 9.91 8.46 -17.96
N ASN A 90 9.63 8.07 -16.72
CA ASN A 90 10.03 8.80 -15.50
C ASN A 90 11.13 8.11 -14.67
N TYR A 91 11.66 6.97 -15.12
CA TYR A 91 12.74 6.26 -14.44
C TYR A 91 13.99 6.25 -15.30
N ILE A 92 14.68 7.39 -15.31
CA ILE A 92 15.97 7.53 -15.97
C ILE A 92 17.00 6.77 -15.14
N ARG A 93 17.72 5.84 -15.79
CA ARG A 93 18.76 5.06 -15.15
C ARG A 93 19.86 5.99 -14.61
N GLY A 94 20.12 5.90 -13.30
CA GLY A 94 21.13 6.72 -12.62
C GLY A 94 20.56 7.88 -11.82
N GLU A 95 19.25 8.17 -11.95
CA GLU A 95 18.60 9.21 -11.15
C GLU A 95 18.03 8.66 -9.82
N ILE A 96 18.04 9.52 -8.80
CA ILE A 96 17.41 9.22 -7.52
C ILE A 96 15.94 9.58 -7.60
N VAL A 97 15.07 8.57 -7.59
CA VAL A 97 13.62 8.77 -7.53
C VAL A 97 13.14 8.74 -6.09
N HIS A 98 12.40 9.77 -5.67
CA HIS A 98 11.76 9.82 -4.36
C HIS A 98 10.36 9.21 -4.41
N TRP A 99 10.23 8.04 -3.78
CA TRP A 99 8.97 7.32 -3.71
C TRP A 99 8.20 7.69 -2.43
N TRP A 100 7.29 8.66 -2.53
CA TRP A 100 6.59 9.20 -1.36
C TRP A 100 5.43 8.33 -0.85
N GLY A 101 4.81 7.52 -1.71
CA GLY A 101 3.68 6.68 -1.34
C GLY A 101 4.12 5.37 -0.67
N PHE A 102 3.21 4.70 0.02
CA PHE A 102 3.43 3.31 0.41
C PHE A 102 3.34 2.38 -0.80
N SER A 103 4.14 1.32 -0.78
CA SER A 103 4.14 0.27 -1.81
C SER A 103 3.42 -0.97 -1.29
N SER A 104 2.27 -1.29 -1.89
CA SER A 104 1.63 -2.60 -1.72
C SER A 104 2.18 -3.56 -2.77
N CYS A 105 2.70 -4.70 -2.32
CA CYS A 105 3.35 -5.70 -3.18
C CYS A 105 2.80 -7.10 -2.90
N THR A 106 2.88 -8.02 -3.85
CA THR A 106 2.45 -9.42 -3.74
C THR A 106 3.59 -10.38 -4.06
N ILE A 107 3.65 -11.53 -3.37
CA ILE A 107 4.56 -12.63 -3.72
C ILE A 107 3.98 -13.54 -4.80
N SER A 108 2.68 -13.45 -5.06
CA SER A 108 1.97 -14.26 -6.06
C SER A 108 1.78 -13.46 -7.34
N LEU A 109 2.31 -13.98 -8.45
CA LEU A 109 2.12 -13.43 -9.79
C LEU A 109 0.65 -13.48 -10.22
N ASP A 110 -0.10 -14.50 -9.79
CA ASP A 110 -1.52 -14.68 -10.17
C ASP A 110 -2.39 -13.54 -9.67
N VAL A 111 -2.04 -12.95 -8.52
CA VAL A 111 -2.70 -11.78 -7.96
C VAL A 111 -2.54 -10.55 -8.85
N LEU A 112 -1.46 -10.46 -9.63
CA LEU A 112 -1.29 -9.37 -10.60
C LEU A 112 -2.25 -9.49 -11.79
N ASN A 113 -2.67 -10.71 -12.14
CA ASN A 113 -3.54 -10.98 -13.30
C ASN A 113 -5.03 -10.73 -13.03
N SER A 114 -5.42 -10.34 -11.81
CA SER A 114 -6.81 -9.98 -11.52
C SER A 114 -7.12 -8.56 -12.01
N ASP A 115 -8.37 -8.32 -12.43
CA ASP A 115 -8.87 -7.01 -12.91
C ASP A 115 -8.71 -5.89 -11.88
N GLN A 116 -8.62 -6.27 -10.62
CA GLN A 116 -8.37 -5.42 -9.46
C GLN A 116 -6.97 -4.79 -9.46
N PHE A 117 -5.94 -5.48 -9.97
CA PHE A 117 -4.54 -4.98 -9.94
C PHE A 117 -4.03 -4.54 -11.31
N LEU A 118 -3.97 -5.43 -12.30
CA LEU A 118 -3.57 -5.08 -13.68
C LEU A 118 -4.72 -5.28 -14.67
N GLY A 119 -5.61 -6.24 -14.42
CA GLY A 119 -6.53 -6.75 -15.42
C GLY A 119 -5.85 -7.41 -16.60
N ARG A 120 -6.68 -7.90 -17.53
CA ARG A 120 -6.20 -8.69 -18.67
C ARG A 120 -5.74 -7.84 -19.87
N THR A 121 -5.96 -6.52 -19.85
CA THR A 121 -5.71 -5.61 -20.97
C THR A 121 -5.10 -4.28 -20.50
N GLY A 122 -4.24 -3.67 -21.33
CA GLY A 122 -3.55 -2.39 -21.07
C GLY A 122 -2.03 -2.50 -21.05
N ASP A 123 -1.34 -1.38 -21.30
CA ASP A 123 0.12 -1.30 -21.34
C ASP A 123 0.75 -1.57 -19.97
N ARG A 124 1.85 -2.33 -19.97
CA ARG A 124 2.48 -2.90 -18.76
C ARG A 124 3.85 -2.29 -18.50
N THR A 125 4.13 -1.96 -17.25
CA THR A 125 5.51 -1.75 -16.77
C THR A 125 5.69 -2.57 -15.49
N SER A 126 6.61 -3.53 -15.53
CA SER A 126 7.00 -4.34 -14.37
C SER A 126 8.28 -3.72 -13.80
N VAL A 127 8.26 -3.34 -12.52
CA VAL A 127 9.42 -2.86 -11.76
C VAL A 127 9.63 -3.72 -10.52
#